data_AF-A0A2T4UIZ8-F1
#
_entry.id   AF-A0A2T4UIZ8-F1
#
_cell.length_a   1.000
_cell.length_b   1.000
_cell.length_c   1.000
_cell.angle_alpha   90.00
_cell.angle_beta   90.00
_cell.angle_gamma   90.00
#
_symmetry.space_group_name_H-M   'P 1'
#
loop_
_entity.id
_entity.type
_entity.pdbx_description
1 polymer ?
#
loop_
_entity_poly.entity_id
_entity_poly.type
_entity_poly.pdbx_seq_one_letter_code
_entity_poly.pdbx_strand_id
1 'polypeptide(L)'
;MLRVADYFKDTDTGRARRANEDSAFARAPLFAVADGMGGAQAGEVASRMAVSVLEPGLPEGEGSVEERLAALVQDANAQIHELSRADEDRAGMGTTITAAYVGEEELSIAHVGDSRLYLLRDGSFERLTRDHSLVDELVREGKLTPEEADVHPQRSIITRALGPEPAVEVDRLTWRARAGDVYLLCSDGLTSMVPEGRVGEIVAAAGSLPDAGRALIDAANAAGGRDNITVVLFRLEEVAFAGAADDQATRLGDTAPTVADVQAALRDAPPATRESSIATAAPAPVQQRQPRAPGMKVKEAKERGPVRKLARGLIWLLVVLFPFAAGGYIASQAVYFVGVDDEGFVTVYKGVPYELPGGLDMFSENFVSGVPASTLPARAQDTVTAHKLRSLEDANDLVRQIERGELAGQAGG
;
A
#
# COMPACT_ATOMS: atom_id res chain seq x y z
N MET A 1 32.17 5.92 9.23
CA MET A 1 31.29 5.48 8.12
C MET A 1 29.94 5.17 8.71
N LEU A 2 28.86 5.55 8.01
CA LEU A 2 27.51 5.19 8.42
C LEU A 2 27.25 3.71 8.12
N ARG A 3 26.47 3.07 8.98
CA ARG A 3 25.98 1.70 8.82
C ARG A 3 24.51 1.65 9.23
N VAL A 4 23.76 0.74 8.61
CA VAL A 4 22.43 0.35 9.12
C VAL A 4 22.59 -0.44 10.42
N ALA A 5 22.09 0.11 11.52
CA ALA A 5 22.10 -0.51 12.85
C ALA A 5 21.08 -1.66 12.93
N ASP A 6 19.85 -1.34 12.55
CA ASP A 6 18.72 -2.26 12.48
C ASP A 6 17.75 -1.81 11.37
N TYR A 7 16.93 -2.76 10.92
CA TYR A 7 15.85 -2.50 9.98
C TYR A 7 14.67 -3.42 10.28
N PHE A 8 13.49 -2.99 9.83
CA PHE A 8 12.24 -3.72 9.89
C PHE A 8 11.56 -3.62 8.53
N LYS A 9 10.90 -4.70 8.13
CA LYS A 9 10.06 -4.75 6.94
C LYS A 9 8.84 -5.58 7.27
N ASP A 10 7.67 -5.08 6.94
CA ASP A 10 6.45 -5.86 6.99
C ASP A 10 5.43 -5.33 5.98
N THR A 11 4.50 -6.21 5.60
CA THR A 11 3.44 -5.92 4.63
C THR A 11 2.16 -6.65 5.05
N ASP A 12 1.03 -5.96 4.94
CA ASP A 12 -0.28 -6.47 5.28
C ASP A 12 -1.25 -6.18 4.12
N THR A 13 -2.07 -7.17 3.78
CA THR A 13 -3.07 -7.04 2.70
C THR A 13 -4.09 -5.93 2.98
N GLY A 14 -4.23 -5.49 4.23
CA GLY A 14 -5.30 -4.63 4.67
C GLY A 14 -6.57 -5.41 4.98
N ARG A 15 -7.68 -4.68 5.12
CA ARG A 15 -9.01 -5.25 5.44
C ARG A 15 -9.93 -5.34 4.23
N ALA A 16 -9.70 -4.54 3.19
CA ALA A 16 -10.60 -4.43 2.03
C ALA A 16 -10.10 -5.15 0.77
N ARG A 17 -8.78 -5.33 0.60
CA ARG A 17 -8.19 -6.02 -0.55
C ARG A 17 -8.22 -7.53 -0.37
N ARG A 18 -8.24 -8.27 -1.47
CA ARG A 18 -8.24 -9.76 -1.48
C ARG A 18 -6.84 -10.35 -1.62
N ALA A 19 -5.93 -9.59 -2.22
CA ALA A 19 -4.56 -9.97 -2.48
C ALA A 19 -3.65 -8.79 -2.11
N ASN A 20 -2.38 -9.11 -1.87
CA ASN A 20 -1.36 -8.11 -1.64
C ASN A 20 -0.56 -7.92 -2.92
N GLU A 21 -0.69 -6.74 -3.51
CA GLU A 21 0.01 -6.32 -4.72
C GLU A 21 1.29 -5.53 -4.39
N ASP A 22 1.54 -5.23 -3.11
CA ASP A 22 2.77 -4.58 -2.66
C ASP A 22 3.93 -5.57 -2.57
N SER A 23 5.13 -5.06 -2.84
CA SER A 23 6.40 -5.73 -2.61
C SER A 23 7.38 -4.82 -1.89
N ALA A 24 8.26 -5.41 -1.07
CA ALA A 24 9.31 -4.66 -0.40
C ALA A 24 10.61 -5.45 -0.27
N PHE A 25 11.72 -4.73 -0.43
CA PHE A 25 13.07 -5.21 -0.24
C PHE A 25 13.71 -4.50 0.96
N ALA A 26 14.33 -5.25 1.86
CA ALA A 26 15.02 -4.68 3.01
C ALA A 26 16.25 -5.52 3.34
N ARG A 27 17.40 -5.08 2.86
CA ARG A 27 18.69 -5.67 3.19
C ARG A 27 19.77 -4.63 2.97
N ALA A 28 20.43 -4.22 4.05
CA ALA A 28 21.50 -3.24 3.98
C ALA A 28 22.55 -3.59 2.89
N PRO A 29 22.99 -2.62 2.09
CA PRO A 29 22.69 -1.17 2.17
C PRO A 29 21.42 -0.71 1.42
N LEU A 30 20.57 -1.61 0.90
CA LEU A 30 19.45 -1.29 0.01
C LEU A 30 18.07 -1.57 0.65
N PHE A 31 17.14 -0.64 0.43
CA PHE A 31 15.77 -0.71 0.90
C PHE A 31 14.83 -0.22 -0.19
N ALA A 32 13.68 -0.87 -0.37
CA ALA A 32 12.67 -0.43 -1.32
C ALA A 32 11.26 -0.87 -0.96
N VAL A 33 10.29 -0.09 -1.42
CA VAL A 33 8.86 -0.43 -1.46
C VAL A 33 8.35 -0.19 -2.87
N ALA A 34 7.48 -1.07 -3.35
CA ALA A 34 6.83 -1.01 -4.64
C ALA A 34 5.35 -1.40 -4.47
N ASP A 35 4.44 -0.55 -4.94
CA ASP A 35 2.99 -0.72 -4.88
C ASP A 35 2.46 -1.09 -6.27
N GLY A 36 1.94 -2.30 -6.39
CA GLY A 36 1.53 -2.89 -7.66
C GLY A 36 0.13 -2.47 -8.11
N MET A 37 -0.02 -2.22 -9.41
CA MET A 37 -1.29 -1.87 -10.05
C MET A 37 -1.54 -2.70 -11.32
N GLY A 38 -2.79 -2.76 -11.75
CA GLY A 38 -3.23 -3.56 -12.91
C GLY A 38 -4.11 -4.76 -12.58
N GLY A 39 -4.53 -4.90 -11.31
CA GLY A 39 -5.33 -6.01 -10.80
C GLY A 39 -4.46 -7.10 -10.18
N ALA A 40 -5.04 -7.85 -9.24
CA ALA A 40 -4.34 -8.71 -8.28
C ALA A 40 -3.12 -9.49 -8.80
N GLN A 41 -3.22 -10.16 -9.96
CA GLN A 41 -2.11 -10.95 -10.50
C GLN A 41 -1.08 -10.12 -11.28
N ALA A 42 -1.52 -9.05 -11.94
CA ALA A 42 -0.67 -8.17 -12.71
C ALA A 42 0.17 -7.26 -11.78
N GLY A 43 -0.46 -6.65 -10.77
CA GLY A 43 0.21 -5.77 -9.81
C GLY A 43 1.26 -6.49 -8.97
N GLU A 44 0.91 -7.67 -8.43
CA GLU A 44 1.84 -8.53 -7.66
C GLU A 44 3.08 -8.95 -8.47
N VAL A 45 2.92 -9.17 -9.79
CA VAL A 45 4.05 -9.49 -10.66
C VAL A 45 4.92 -8.25 -10.90
N ALA A 46 4.31 -7.12 -11.23
CA ALA A 46 5.04 -5.88 -11.49
C ALA A 46 5.85 -5.41 -10.27
N SER A 47 5.23 -5.35 -9.08
CA SER A 47 5.91 -4.89 -7.86
C SER A 47 7.06 -5.79 -7.44
N ARG A 48 6.90 -7.12 -7.59
CA ARG A 48 7.98 -8.08 -7.34
C ARG A 48 9.16 -7.88 -8.30
N MET A 49 8.88 -7.74 -9.59
CA MET A 49 9.92 -7.48 -10.59
C MET A 49 10.69 -6.19 -10.26
N ALA A 50 9.97 -5.13 -9.86
CA ALA A 50 10.57 -3.86 -9.50
C ALA A 50 11.51 -3.96 -8.29
N VAL A 51 11.21 -4.77 -7.28
CA VAL A 51 12.13 -4.95 -6.14
C VAL A 51 13.23 -5.97 -6.43
N SER A 52 12.99 -6.96 -7.29
CA SER A 52 13.97 -8.03 -7.58
C SER A 52 15.21 -7.54 -8.32
N VAL A 53 15.13 -6.44 -9.08
CA VAL A 53 16.34 -5.85 -9.70
C VAL A 53 17.35 -5.34 -8.67
N LEU A 54 16.93 -5.13 -7.42
CA LEU A 54 17.78 -4.66 -6.32
C LEU A 54 18.45 -5.83 -5.57
N GLU A 55 18.01 -7.07 -5.77
CA GLU A 55 18.54 -8.25 -5.08
C GLU A 55 20.03 -8.51 -5.34
N PRO A 56 20.58 -8.32 -6.56
CA PRO A 56 22.01 -8.44 -6.79
C PRO A 56 22.85 -7.37 -6.08
N GLY A 57 22.21 -6.27 -5.62
CA GLY A 57 22.87 -5.08 -5.12
C GLY A 57 23.10 -4.03 -6.20
N LEU A 58 23.68 -2.90 -5.81
CA LEU A 58 24.03 -1.83 -6.75
C LEU A 58 25.27 -2.25 -7.54
N PRO A 59 25.24 -2.28 -8.88
CA PRO A 59 26.40 -2.63 -9.68
C PRO A 59 27.51 -1.60 -9.50
N GLU A 60 28.76 -2.06 -9.52
CA GLU A 60 29.91 -1.18 -9.68
C GLU A 60 29.90 -0.59 -11.10
N GLY A 61 30.26 0.67 -11.23
CA GLY A 61 30.28 1.33 -12.52
C GLY A 61 30.51 2.83 -12.42
N GLU A 62 30.62 3.47 -13.58
CA GLU A 62 30.71 4.92 -13.69
C GLU A 62 29.42 5.61 -13.19
N GLY A 63 29.53 6.90 -12.87
CA GLY A 63 28.41 7.71 -12.36
C GLY A 63 28.30 7.74 -10.83
N SER A 64 27.41 8.58 -10.36
CA SER A 64 27.00 8.68 -8.96
C SER A 64 26.16 7.47 -8.52
N VAL A 65 25.98 7.29 -7.21
CA VAL A 65 25.19 6.18 -6.65
C VAL A 65 23.73 6.30 -7.08
N GLU A 66 23.18 7.51 -7.05
CA GLU A 66 21.81 7.83 -7.48
C GLU A 66 21.61 7.61 -8.99
N GLU A 67 22.62 7.83 -9.82
CA GLU A 67 22.57 7.51 -11.26
C GLU A 67 22.51 6.00 -11.49
N ARG A 68 23.36 5.24 -10.82
CA ARG A 68 23.34 3.77 -10.94
C ARG A 68 22.06 3.17 -10.38
N LEU A 69 21.52 3.74 -9.30
CA LEU A 69 20.25 3.30 -8.72
C LEU A 69 19.07 3.62 -9.65
N ALA A 70 19.07 4.79 -10.29
CA ALA A 70 18.07 5.14 -11.29
C ALA A 70 18.16 4.24 -12.53
N ALA A 71 19.36 3.87 -12.98
CA ALA A 71 19.54 2.94 -14.09
C ALA A 71 18.94 1.55 -13.78
N LEU A 72 19.14 1.03 -12.56
CA LEU A 72 18.48 -0.22 -12.14
C LEU A 72 16.95 -0.12 -12.17
N VAL A 73 16.38 1.02 -11.74
CA VAL A 73 14.94 1.26 -11.80
C VAL A 73 14.44 1.36 -13.24
N GLN A 74 15.22 1.97 -14.14
CA GLN A 74 14.90 2.02 -15.57
C GLN A 74 14.95 0.63 -16.21
N ASP A 75 15.90 -0.22 -15.83
CA ASP A 75 15.95 -1.61 -16.26
C ASP A 75 14.74 -2.41 -15.78
N ALA A 76 14.28 -2.17 -14.53
CA ALA A 76 13.02 -2.74 -14.05
C ALA A 76 11.82 -2.29 -14.90
N ASN A 77 11.74 -0.99 -15.23
CA ASN A 77 10.69 -0.48 -16.11
C ASN A 77 10.67 -1.20 -17.46
N ALA A 78 11.83 -1.35 -18.09
CA ALA A 78 11.94 -2.02 -19.39
C ALA A 78 11.45 -3.47 -19.32
N GLN A 79 11.83 -4.22 -18.28
CA GLN A 79 11.40 -5.61 -18.08
C GLN A 79 9.89 -5.73 -17.82
N ILE A 80 9.34 -4.84 -16.98
CA ILE A 80 7.89 -4.81 -16.69
C ILE A 80 7.13 -4.43 -17.96
N HIS A 81 7.57 -3.41 -18.69
CA HIS A 81 6.95 -2.98 -19.94
C HIS A 81 6.93 -4.11 -20.97
N GLU A 82 8.06 -4.78 -21.19
CA GLU A 82 8.16 -5.90 -22.13
C GLU A 82 7.21 -7.04 -21.76
N LEU A 83 7.17 -7.44 -20.48
CA LEU A 83 6.29 -8.50 -20.02
C LEU A 83 4.80 -8.12 -20.13
N SER A 84 4.45 -6.86 -19.85
CA SER A 84 3.07 -6.36 -19.96
C SER A 84 2.53 -6.39 -21.39
N ARG A 85 3.43 -6.32 -22.38
CA ARG A 85 3.09 -6.39 -23.81
C ARG A 85 3.05 -7.80 -24.36
N ALA A 86 3.79 -8.72 -23.76
CA ALA A 86 3.90 -10.10 -24.22
C ALA A 86 2.75 -11.00 -23.72
N ASP A 87 2.11 -10.63 -22.61
CA ASP A 87 1.11 -11.44 -21.93
C ASP A 87 -0.20 -10.65 -21.78
N GLU A 88 -1.26 -11.08 -22.46
CA GLU A 88 -2.58 -10.42 -22.43
C GLU A 88 -3.18 -10.38 -21.02
N ASP A 89 -2.91 -11.38 -20.18
CA ASP A 89 -3.39 -11.43 -18.79
C ASP A 89 -2.66 -10.44 -17.87
N ARG A 90 -1.60 -9.78 -18.37
CA ARG A 90 -0.78 -8.79 -17.67
C ARG A 90 -0.76 -7.43 -18.39
N ALA A 91 -1.65 -7.25 -19.35
CA ALA A 91 -1.79 -5.99 -20.06
C ALA A 91 -2.08 -4.85 -19.08
N GLY A 92 -1.29 -3.78 -19.16
CA GLY A 92 -1.43 -2.62 -18.28
C GLY A 92 -0.93 -2.84 -16.84
N MET A 93 -0.15 -3.90 -16.57
CA MET A 93 0.51 -4.04 -15.28
C MET A 93 1.49 -2.89 -15.05
N GLY A 94 1.56 -2.43 -13.81
CA GLY A 94 2.53 -1.41 -13.41
C GLY A 94 2.79 -1.45 -11.92
N THR A 95 3.73 -0.64 -11.48
CA THR A 95 4.04 -0.50 -10.05
C THR A 95 4.73 0.82 -9.77
N THR A 96 4.59 1.31 -8.55
CA THR A 96 5.50 2.33 -8.01
C THR A 96 6.85 1.70 -7.66
N ILE A 97 7.85 2.54 -7.42
CA ILE A 97 9.03 2.17 -6.66
C ILE A 97 9.57 3.37 -5.89
N THR A 98 9.91 3.15 -4.62
CA THR A 98 10.75 4.05 -3.84
C THR A 98 11.90 3.22 -3.32
N ALA A 99 13.12 3.53 -3.74
CA ALA A 99 14.33 2.81 -3.36
C ALA A 99 15.32 3.76 -2.69
N ALA A 100 16.03 3.25 -1.68
CA ALA A 100 17.02 3.99 -0.91
C ALA A 100 18.29 3.14 -0.76
N TYR A 101 19.45 3.72 -1.10
CA TYR A 101 20.77 3.15 -0.92
C TYR A 101 21.53 3.93 0.15
N VAL A 102 21.99 3.23 1.18
CA VAL A 102 22.79 3.80 2.27
C VAL A 102 24.27 3.76 1.88
N GLY A 103 24.83 4.92 1.54
CA GLY A 103 26.27 5.12 1.32
C GLY A 103 27.03 5.42 2.61
N GLU A 104 28.27 5.89 2.47
CA GLU A 104 29.14 6.17 3.63
C GLU A 104 28.70 7.41 4.44
N GLU A 105 28.22 8.45 3.75
CA GLU A 105 27.80 9.75 4.34
C GLU A 105 26.42 10.20 3.86
N GLU A 106 25.85 9.53 2.86
CA GLU A 106 24.66 9.99 2.14
C GLU A 106 23.68 8.83 1.90
N LEU A 107 22.40 9.19 1.78
CA LEU A 107 21.33 8.34 1.30
C LEU A 107 20.98 8.75 -0.13
N SER A 108 21.18 7.84 -1.09
CA SER A 108 20.75 8.03 -2.47
C SER A 108 19.38 7.40 -2.68
N ILE A 109 18.48 8.11 -3.34
CA ILE A 109 17.07 7.73 -3.49
C ILE A 109 16.72 7.73 -4.97
N ALA A 110 16.00 6.69 -5.39
CA ALA A 110 15.36 6.61 -6.70
C ALA A 110 13.85 6.41 -6.49
N HIS A 111 13.03 7.27 -7.10
CA HIS A 111 11.61 7.31 -6.82
C HIS A 111 10.76 7.47 -8.09
N VAL A 112 9.69 6.66 -8.17
CA VAL A 112 8.64 6.71 -9.18
C VAL A 112 7.32 6.30 -8.53
N GLY A 113 6.34 7.21 -8.48
CA GLY A 113 4.96 6.90 -8.04
C GLY A 113 4.58 7.74 -6.84
N ASP A 114 3.69 7.23 -5.99
CA ASP A 114 3.17 7.93 -4.82
C ASP A 114 3.46 7.19 -3.50
N SER A 115 4.23 6.10 -3.54
CA SER A 115 4.89 5.58 -2.34
C SER A 115 5.88 6.60 -1.78
N ARG A 116 6.09 6.61 -0.47
CA ARG A 116 6.78 7.73 0.20
C ARG A 116 8.00 7.29 0.99
N LEU A 117 9.00 8.17 1.05
CA LEU A 117 10.15 8.10 1.96
C LEU A 117 10.11 9.26 2.94
N TYR A 118 10.30 8.96 4.22
CA TYR A 118 10.39 9.94 5.30
C TYR A 118 11.68 9.79 6.09
N LEU A 119 12.10 10.89 6.73
CA LEU A 119 13.20 10.97 7.68
C LEU A 119 12.68 11.48 9.03
N LEU A 120 12.96 10.74 10.09
CA LEU A 120 12.92 11.20 11.47
C LEU A 120 14.33 11.57 11.93
N ARG A 121 14.56 12.85 12.21
CA ARG A 121 15.83 13.38 12.74
C ARG A 121 15.58 14.43 13.80
N ASP A 122 16.22 14.30 14.96
CA ASP A 122 16.15 15.29 16.05
C ASP A 122 14.69 15.64 16.45
N GLY A 123 13.77 14.66 16.34
CA GLY A 123 12.34 14.83 16.60
C GLY A 123 11.52 15.45 15.46
N SER A 124 12.16 15.86 14.36
CA SER A 124 11.50 16.33 13.13
C SER A 124 11.22 15.16 12.20
N PHE A 125 9.99 15.06 11.71
CA PHE A 125 9.56 14.06 10.72
C PHE A 125 9.27 14.76 9.39
N GLU A 126 10.04 14.44 8.35
CA GLU A 126 10.01 15.12 7.06
C GLU A 126 9.86 14.11 5.92
N ARG A 127 8.97 14.40 4.97
CA ARG A 127 8.83 13.65 3.71
C ARG A 127 9.93 14.08 2.74
N LEU A 128 10.71 13.11 2.25
CA LEU A 128 11.83 13.35 1.32
C LEU A 128 11.43 13.21 -0.15
N THR A 129 10.42 12.39 -0.47
CA THR A 129 9.91 12.20 -1.83
C THR A 129 8.73 13.12 -2.13
N ARG A 130 8.37 13.21 -3.41
CA ARG A 130 7.19 13.92 -3.89
C ARG A 130 6.37 12.96 -4.72
N ASP A 131 5.06 12.94 -4.48
CA ASP A 131 4.19 11.98 -5.14
C ASP A 131 4.02 12.34 -6.61
N HIS A 132 4.16 11.36 -7.49
CA HIS A 132 3.78 11.48 -8.89
C HIS A 132 2.29 11.17 -9.04
N SER A 133 1.44 12.04 -8.47
CA SER A 133 -0.02 11.94 -8.53
C SER A 133 -0.65 13.20 -9.12
N LEU A 134 -1.84 13.05 -9.69
CA LEU A 134 -2.57 14.15 -10.31
C LEU A 134 -2.79 15.29 -9.31
N VAL A 135 -3.12 14.97 -8.06
CA VAL A 135 -3.38 15.98 -7.04
C VAL A 135 -2.12 16.73 -6.63
N ASP A 136 -0.96 16.06 -6.55
CA ASP A 136 0.32 16.72 -6.26
C ASP A 136 0.71 17.66 -7.41
N GLU A 137 0.41 17.28 -8.67
CA GLU A 137 0.56 18.17 -9.82
C GLU A 137 -0.33 19.40 -9.75
N LEU A 138 -1.60 19.24 -9.41
CA LEU A 138 -2.53 20.36 -9.24
C LEU A 138 -2.12 21.29 -8.09
N VAL A 139 -1.61 20.74 -6.98
CA VAL A 139 -1.09 21.55 -5.86
C VAL A 139 0.12 22.37 -6.32
N ARG A 140 1.04 21.76 -7.07
CA ARG A 140 2.23 22.44 -7.60
C ARG A 140 1.89 23.59 -8.55
N GLU A 141 0.85 23.42 -9.35
CA GLU A 141 0.33 24.45 -10.24
C GLU A 141 -0.48 25.53 -9.50
N GLY A 142 -0.66 25.40 -8.18
CA GLY A 142 -1.45 26.31 -7.36
C GLY A 142 -2.95 26.20 -7.61
N LYS A 143 -3.41 25.10 -8.23
CA LYS A 143 -4.82 24.83 -8.51
C LYS A 143 -5.56 24.19 -7.33
N LEU A 144 -4.83 23.53 -6.43
CA LEU A 144 -5.33 22.97 -5.18
C LEU A 144 -4.43 23.38 -4.01
N THR A 145 -4.99 23.46 -2.81
CA THR A 145 -4.18 23.45 -1.59
C THR A 145 -3.84 22.01 -1.18
N PRO A 146 -2.80 21.78 -0.35
CA PRO A 146 -2.49 20.46 0.18
C PRO A 146 -3.69 19.80 0.89
N GLU A 147 -4.47 20.60 1.63
CA GLU A 147 -5.65 20.11 2.35
C GLU A 147 -6.78 19.69 1.39
N GLU A 148 -6.91 20.37 0.25
CA GLU A 148 -7.89 20.01 -0.78
C GLU A 148 -7.47 18.74 -1.53
N ALA A 149 -6.17 18.55 -1.76
CA ALA A 149 -5.61 17.35 -2.40
C ALA A 149 -5.92 16.08 -1.59
N ASP A 150 -5.83 16.13 -0.26
CA ASP A 150 -6.07 14.98 0.63
C ASP A 150 -7.49 14.41 0.52
N VAL A 151 -8.48 15.26 0.24
CA VAL A 151 -9.89 14.87 0.12
C VAL A 151 -10.37 14.78 -1.32
N HIS A 152 -9.48 15.02 -2.29
CA HIS A 152 -9.84 15.06 -3.70
C HIS A 152 -10.29 13.67 -4.19
N PRO A 153 -11.38 13.59 -5.00
CA PRO A 153 -11.88 12.31 -5.50
C PRO A 153 -10.88 11.57 -6.40
N GLN A 154 -9.97 12.30 -7.05
CA GLN A 154 -8.94 11.75 -7.94
C GLN A 154 -7.55 11.67 -7.28
N ARG A 155 -7.46 11.66 -5.93
CA ARG A 155 -6.16 11.62 -5.24
C ARG A 155 -5.32 10.36 -5.50
N SER A 156 -5.98 9.26 -5.86
CA SER A 156 -5.33 7.98 -6.18
C SER A 156 -4.92 7.85 -7.66
N ILE A 157 -5.06 8.91 -8.47
CA ILE A 157 -4.59 8.88 -9.86
C ILE A 157 -3.09 9.18 -9.87
N ILE A 158 -2.29 8.16 -10.16
CA ILE A 158 -0.84 8.25 -10.34
C ILE A 158 -0.54 8.73 -11.76
N THR A 159 0.42 9.65 -11.90
CA THR A 159 0.86 10.21 -13.20
C THR A 159 2.16 9.58 -13.70
N ARG A 160 2.89 8.86 -12.84
CA ARG A 160 4.09 8.12 -13.22
C ARG A 160 4.22 6.78 -12.48
N ALA A 161 4.37 5.70 -13.24
CA ALA A 161 4.58 4.34 -12.73
C ALA A 161 5.56 3.58 -13.63
N LEU A 162 6.16 2.51 -13.11
CA LEU A 162 6.94 1.57 -13.91
C LEU A 162 6.01 0.63 -14.67
N GLY A 163 6.29 0.36 -15.94
CA GLY A 163 5.58 -0.62 -16.77
C GLY A 163 4.73 -0.03 -17.89
N PRO A 164 3.81 0.93 -17.64
CA PRO A 164 2.90 1.44 -18.67
C PRO A 164 3.62 1.98 -19.91
N GLU A 165 4.70 2.75 -19.71
CA GLU A 165 5.47 3.37 -20.77
C GLU A 165 6.86 2.69 -20.94
N PRO A 166 7.41 2.64 -22.17
CA PRO A 166 8.71 2.00 -22.42
C PRO A 166 9.88 2.72 -21.74
N ALA A 167 9.72 4.01 -21.45
CA ALA A 167 10.69 4.81 -20.72
C ALA A 167 9.99 5.54 -19.56
N VAL A 168 10.72 5.71 -18.46
CA VAL A 168 10.23 6.38 -17.26
C VAL A 168 11.28 7.35 -16.73
N GLU A 169 10.83 8.52 -16.30
CA GLU A 169 11.66 9.49 -15.60
C GLU A 169 11.76 9.11 -14.12
N VAL A 170 12.98 8.88 -13.64
CA VAL A 170 13.23 8.51 -12.24
C VAL A 170 13.70 9.74 -11.48
N ASP A 171 12.99 10.09 -10.42
CA ASP A 171 13.40 11.15 -9.52
C ASP A 171 14.61 10.67 -8.70
N ARG A 172 15.70 11.45 -8.75
CA ARG A 172 16.97 11.16 -8.09
C ARG A 172 17.19 12.18 -7.00
N LEU A 173 17.31 11.72 -5.76
CA LEU A 173 17.56 12.58 -4.61
C LEU A 173 18.75 12.05 -3.83
N THR A 174 19.59 12.95 -3.34
CA THR A 174 20.71 12.62 -2.47
C THR A 174 20.55 13.41 -1.18
N TRP A 175 20.58 12.72 -0.05
CA TRP A 175 20.38 13.31 1.26
C TRP A 175 21.57 13.04 2.17
N ARG A 176 22.05 14.07 2.88
CA ARG A 176 23.13 13.89 3.85
C ARG A 176 22.61 13.11 5.05
N ALA A 177 23.17 11.93 5.28
CA ALA A 177 22.77 11.02 6.34
C ALA A 177 23.56 11.29 7.63
N ARG A 178 22.95 10.99 8.78
CA ARG A 178 23.55 11.15 10.11
C ARG A 178 23.25 9.92 10.96
N ALA A 179 24.13 9.66 11.93
CA ALA A 179 23.86 8.65 12.94
C ALA A 179 22.63 9.05 13.77
N GLY A 180 21.79 8.07 14.09
CA GLY A 180 20.52 8.25 14.77
C GLY A 180 19.34 8.53 13.83
N ASP A 181 19.57 8.83 12.55
CA ASP A 181 18.49 8.97 11.57
C ASP A 181 17.66 7.68 11.50
N VAL A 182 16.35 7.84 11.45
CA VAL A 182 15.41 6.75 11.14
C VAL A 182 14.67 7.11 9.87
N TYR A 183 14.73 6.22 8.89
CA TYR A 183 14.02 6.37 7.63
C TYR A 183 12.84 5.41 7.57
N LEU A 184 11.73 5.87 6.97
CA LEU A 184 10.53 5.08 6.70
C LEU A 184 10.22 5.14 5.21
N LEU A 185 10.20 4.00 4.54
CA LEU A 185 9.54 3.83 3.25
C LEU A 185 8.17 3.21 3.47
N CYS A 186 7.15 3.68 2.76
CA CYS A 186 5.82 3.08 2.81
C CYS A 186 5.06 3.18 1.49
N SER A 187 4.13 2.24 1.27
CA SER A 187 3.10 2.36 0.23
C SER A 187 2.04 3.38 0.64
N ASP A 188 1.19 3.77 -0.32
CA ASP A 188 0.17 4.79 -0.10
C ASP A 188 -0.91 4.31 0.90
N GLY A 189 -1.09 2.99 1.05
CA GLY A 189 -2.06 2.41 1.96
C GLY A 189 -1.83 2.77 3.43
N LEU A 190 -0.60 3.15 3.81
CA LEU A 190 -0.35 3.77 5.11
C LEU A 190 -0.86 5.21 5.15
N THR A 191 -0.39 6.05 4.23
CA THR A 191 -0.56 7.51 4.27
C THR A 191 -1.93 7.98 3.83
N SER A 192 -2.66 7.16 3.08
CA SER A 192 -4.07 7.32 2.75
C SER A 192 -4.99 7.08 3.96
N MET A 193 -4.54 6.30 4.95
CA MET A 193 -5.33 5.93 6.14
C MET A 193 -4.91 6.72 7.39
N VAL A 194 -3.61 7.02 7.52
CA VAL A 194 -3.02 7.66 8.69
C VAL A 194 -2.36 8.98 8.29
N PRO A 195 -2.80 10.13 8.83
CA PRO A 195 -2.16 11.42 8.54
C PRO A 195 -0.67 11.44 8.90
N GLU A 196 0.14 12.17 8.12
CA GLU A 196 1.60 12.18 8.27
C GLU A 196 2.08 12.56 9.67
N GLY A 197 1.45 13.55 10.31
CA GLY A 197 1.80 13.92 11.69
C GLY A 197 1.65 12.76 12.68
N ARG A 198 0.62 11.92 12.49
CA ARG A 198 0.40 10.74 13.32
C ARG A 198 1.41 9.62 13.01
N VAL A 199 1.81 9.46 11.75
CA VAL A 199 2.90 8.54 11.37
C VAL A 199 4.19 8.94 12.10
N GLY A 200 4.57 10.23 12.05
CA GLY A 200 5.73 10.74 12.75
C GLY A 200 5.69 10.52 14.27
N GLU A 201 4.55 10.75 14.91
CA GLU A 201 4.34 10.47 16.33
C GLU A 201 4.56 8.98 16.67
N ILE A 202 4.03 8.07 15.85
CA ILE A 202 4.18 6.62 16.07
C ILE A 202 5.65 6.21 15.97
N VAL A 203 6.36 6.68 14.93
CA VAL A 203 7.77 6.35 14.73
C VAL A 203 8.63 6.93 15.84
N ALA A 204 8.35 8.16 16.29
CA ALA A 204 9.11 8.81 17.36
C ALA A 204 8.85 8.21 18.76
N ALA A 205 7.64 7.70 19.03
CA ALA A 205 7.28 7.15 20.33
C ALA A 205 7.68 5.68 20.52
N ALA A 206 7.96 4.95 19.44
CA ALA A 206 8.27 3.53 19.50
C ALA A 206 9.64 3.25 20.11
N GLY A 207 9.73 2.23 20.99
CA GLY A 207 10.99 1.81 21.58
C GLY A 207 11.91 1.03 20.63
N SER A 208 11.36 0.48 19.54
CA SER A 208 12.07 -0.31 18.54
C SER A 208 11.45 -0.16 17.15
N LEU A 209 12.21 -0.39 16.07
CA LEU A 209 11.67 -0.35 14.71
C LEU A 209 10.55 -1.37 14.47
N PRO A 210 10.62 -2.62 14.98
CA PRO A 210 9.49 -3.56 14.86
C PRO A 210 8.22 -3.10 15.55
N ASP A 211 8.31 -2.47 16.72
CA ASP A 211 7.13 -1.94 17.40
C ASP A 211 6.54 -0.77 16.63
N ALA A 212 7.38 0.11 16.07
CA ALA A 212 6.95 1.20 15.22
C ALA A 212 6.24 0.69 13.97
N GLY A 213 6.84 -0.25 13.24
CA GLY A 213 6.29 -0.78 12.00
C GLY A 213 4.95 -1.50 12.21
N ARG A 214 4.84 -2.33 13.25
CA ARG A 214 3.56 -2.97 13.61
C ARG A 214 2.50 -1.94 14.00
N ALA A 215 2.87 -0.94 14.80
CA ALA A 215 1.94 0.11 15.21
C ALA A 215 1.44 0.95 14.01
N LEU A 216 2.27 1.18 12.99
CA LEU A 216 1.87 1.83 11.75
C LEU A 216 0.84 1.00 10.97
N ILE A 217 1.13 -0.30 10.76
CA ILE A 217 0.21 -1.22 10.09
C ILE A 217 -1.11 -1.34 10.86
N ASP A 218 -1.06 -1.50 12.18
CA ASP A 218 -2.24 -1.58 13.03
C ASP A 218 -3.06 -0.29 12.98
N ALA A 219 -2.43 0.87 12.97
CA ALA A 219 -3.11 2.16 12.86
C ALA A 219 -3.84 2.31 11.51
N ALA A 220 -3.18 1.96 10.39
CA ALA A 220 -3.80 1.99 9.07
C ALA A 220 -4.96 1.00 8.95
N ASN A 221 -4.79 -0.21 9.49
CA ASN A 221 -5.85 -1.21 9.56
C ASN A 221 -7.04 -0.78 10.44
N ALA A 222 -6.78 -0.12 11.57
CA ALA A 222 -7.82 0.41 12.45
C ALA A 222 -8.60 1.58 11.81
N ALA A 223 -7.95 2.36 10.94
CA ALA A 223 -8.58 3.41 10.15
C ALA A 223 -9.38 2.89 8.93
N GLY A 224 -9.32 1.59 8.67
CA GLY A 224 -10.17 0.90 7.69
C GLY A 224 -9.41 -0.07 6.79
N GLY A 225 -8.08 0.03 6.69
CA GLY A 225 -7.25 -0.87 5.88
C GLY A 225 -7.78 -1.05 4.46
N ARG A 226 -8.03 0.07 3.76
CA ARG A 226 -8.67 0.05 2.44
C ARG A 226 -7.73 -0.40 1.33
N ASP A 227 -6.43 -0.38 1.59
CA ASP A 227 -5.38 -0.81 0.68
C ASP A 227 -4.38 -1.77 1.32
N ASN A 228 -3.47 -2.30 0.50
CA ASN A 228 -2.26 -2.97 0.95
C ASN A 228 -1.38 -1.97 1.70
N ILE A 229 -0.77 -2.42 2.80
CA ILE A 229 0.01 -1.55 3.70
C ILE A 229 1.38 -2.16 3.84
N THR A 230 2.39 -1.48 3.30
CA THR A 230 3.78 -1.93 3.35
C THR A 230 4.65 -0.87 3.99
N VAL A 231 5.51 -1.29 4.91
CA VAL A 231 6.44 -0.42 5.63
C VAL A 231 7.83 -1.03 5.67
N VAL A 232 8.85 -0.20 5.40
CA VAL A 232 10.26 -0.52 5.63
C VAL A 232 10.86 0.59 6.48
N LEU A 233 11.42 0.23 7.63
CA LEU A 233 12.11 1.14 8.53
C LEU A 233 13.57 0.74 8.62
N PHE A 234 14.48 1.70 8.66
CA PHE A 234 15.88 1.43 8.99
C PHE A 234 16.49 2.60 9.76
N ARG A 235 17.42 2.28 10.67
CA ARG A 235 18.14 3.26 11.48
C ARG A 235 19.62 3.26 11.13
N LEU A 236 20.21 4.44 11.08
CA LEU A 236 21.65 4.59 10.87
C LEU A 236 22.40 4.76 12.18
N GLU A 237 23.58 4.16 12.25
CA GLU A 237 24.57 4.39 13.31
C GLU A 237 25.91 4.79 12.69
N GLU A 238 26.73 5.48 13.47
CA GLU A 238 28.13 5.70 13.11
C GLU A 238 28.98 4.55 13.63
N VAL A 239 29.75 3.95 12.75
CA VAL A 239 30.81 3.03 13.14
C VAL A 239 32.11 3.83 13.12
N ALA A 240 32.65 4.07 14.31
CA ALA A 240 34.02 4.57 14.44
C ALA A 240 34.96 3.50 13.89
N PHE A 241 35.84 3.88 12.97
CA PHE A 241 37.01 3.06 12.69
C PHE A 241 37.77 2.92 14.00
N ALA A 242 37.99 1.69 14.46
CA ALA A 242 39.16 1.38 15.28
C ALA A 242 40.40 1.54 14.37
N GLY A 243 40.70 2.78 14.00
CA GLY A 243 41.88 3.14 13.25
C GLY A 243 43.10 2.92 14.13
N ALA A 244 44.03 2.10 13.65
CA ALA A 244 45.30 1.80 14.28
C ALA A 244 45.17 1.30 15.73
N ALA A 245 44.86 0.01 15.89
CA ALA A 245 45.56 -0.71 16.94
C ALA A 245 47.05 -0.47 16.70
N ASP A 246 47.63 0.29 17.62
CA ASP A 246 49.05 0.34 17.91
C ASP A 246 49.70 -0.99 17.54
N ASP A 247 50.85 -0.92 16.87
CA ASP A 247 51.70 -2.05 16.45
C ASP A 247 52.34 -2.73 17.69
N GLN A 248 51.53 -2.96 18.73
CA GLN A 248 51.82 -3.80 19.87
C GLN A 248 51.59 -5.23 19.41
N ALA A 249 52.64 -5.79 18.85
CA ALA A 249 52.89 -7.22 18.66
C ALA A 249 51.81 -8.11 19.29
N THR A 250 51.03 -8.77 18.44
CA THR A 250 50.27 -9.98 18.80
C THR A 250 51.23 -10.96 19.47
N ARG A 251 51.31 -10.93 20.80
CA ARG A 251 51.77 -12.10 21.54
C ARG A 251 50.66 -13.12 21.37
N LEU A 252 50.91 -14.13 20.55
CA LEU A 252 50.24 -15.41 20.67
C LEU A 252 50.38 -15.84 22.13
N GLY A 253 49.30 -15.65 22.89
CA GLY A 253 49.11 -16.32 24.17
C GLY A 253 48.79 -17.77 23.86
N ASP A 254 49.83 -18.60 23.78
CA ASP A 254 49.69 -20.02 23.99
C ASP A 254 49.07 -20.23 25.38
N THR A 255 47.82 -20.68 25.42
CA THR A 255 47.36 -21.86 26.17
C THR A 255 45.83 -21.92 26.11
N ALA A 256 45.32 -22.83 25.29
CA ALA A 256 43.99 -23.38 25.51
C ALA A 256 44.03 -24.18 26.84
N PRO A 257 43.01 -24.07 27.71
CA PRO A 257 42.96 -24.84 28.95
C PRO A 257 42.98 -26.33 28.60
N THR A 258 43.87 -27.07 29.24
CA THR A 258 44.00 -28.51 29.03
C THR A 258 42.94 -29.26 29.82
N VAL A 259 42.69 -30.51 29.47
CA VAL A 259 41.73 -31.40 30.15
C VAL A 259 42.06 -31.54 31.66
N ALA A 260 43.30 -31.29 32.06
CA ALA A 260 43.73 -31.27 33.47
C ALA A 260 43.16 -30.05 34.24
N ASP A 261 43.03 -28.89 33.60
CA ASP A 261 42.52 -27.66 34.20
C ASP A 261 41.02 -27.78 34.50
N VAL A 262 40.29 -28.49 33.63
CA VAL A 262 38.86 -28.83 33.81
C VAL A 262 38.66 -29.87 34.91
N GLN A 263 39.60 -30.82 35.07
CA GLN A 263 39.53 -31.85 36.11
C GLN A 263 39.88 -31.33 37.51
N ALA A 264 40.69 -30.28 37.62
CA ALA A 264 40.98 -29.62 38.90
C ALA A 264 39.74 -28.85 39.43
N ALA A 265 39.00 -28.16 38.56
CA ALA A 265 37.79 -27.43 38.93
C ALA A 265 36.63 -28.33 39.39
N LEU A 266 36.59 -29.60 38.96
CA LEU A 266 35.58 -30.58 39.36
C LEU A 266 35.85 -31.26 40.71
N ARG A 267 37.05 -31.09 41.29
CA ARG A 267 37.42 -31.70 42.59
C ARG A 267 37.00 -30.86 43.81
N ASP A 268 36.71 -29.58 43.63
CA ASP A 268 36.36 -28.64 44.72
C ASP A 268 34.87 -28.28 44.77
N ALA A 269 34.01 -29.00 44.05
CA ALA A 269 32.57 -28.82 44.14
C ALA A 269 31.98 -29.57 45.36
N PRO A 270 31.26 -28.90 46.29
CA PRO A 270 30.59 -29.57 47.40
C PRO A 270 29.45 -30.49 46.89
N PRO A 271 29.18 -31.63 47.57
CA PRO A 271 28.22 -32.60 47.08
C PRO A 271 26.78 -32.07 47.20
N ALA A 272 26.03 -32.13 46.10
CA ALA A 272 24.59 -31.91 46.09
C ALA A 272 23.88 -33.15 46.68
N THR A 273 23.45 -33.05 47.94
CA THR A 273 22.53 -34.01 48.55
C THR A 273 21.12 -33.78 48.00
N ARG A 274 20.62 -34.78 47.27
CA ARG A 274 19.19 -34.99 47.05
C ARG A 274 18.63 -35.75 48.24
N GLU A 275 17.77 -35.10 49.03
CA GLU A 275 16.78 -35.79 49.85
C GLU A 275 15.39 -35.24 49.54
N SER A 276 14.60 -36.08 48.89
CA SER A 276 13.14 -36.00 48.93
C SER A 276 12.67 -36.43 50.32
N SER A 277 12.01 -35.53 51.04
CA SER A 277 11.09 -35.92 52.10
C SER A 277 9.73 -35.26 51.85
N ILE A 278 8.75 -36.12 51.62
CA ILE A 278 7.34 -35.79 51.56
C ILE A 278 6.88 -35.62 53.01
N ALA A 279 6.44 -34.42 53.38
CA ALA A 279 5.71 -34.18 54.60
C ALA A 279 4.51 -33.25 54.32
N THR A 280 3.35 -33.80 54.61
CA THR A 280 2.00 -33.27 54.52
C THR A 280 1.83 -31.98 55.32
N ALA A 281 1.25 -30.93 54.72
CA ALA A 281 0.74 -29.78 55.46
C ALA A 281 -0.54 -29.21 54.82
N ALA A 282 -1.55 -29.05 55.68
CA ALA A 282 -2.92 -28.61 55.42
C ALA A 282 -3.01 -27.10 55.07
N PRO A 283 -4.19 -26.60 54.61
CA PRO A 283 -4.29 -25.32 53.93
C PRO A 283 -4.24 -24.10 54.88
N ALA A 284 -3.58 -23.04 54.43
CA ALA A 284 -3.48 -21.76 55.12
C ALA A 284 -4.76 -20.90 54.94
N PRO A 285 -5.08 -20.00 55.88
CA PRO A 285 -6.44 -19.51 56.12
C PRO A 285 -6.88 -18.34 55.25
N VAL A 286 -8.20 -18.32 55.01
CA VAL A 286 -8.98 -17.24 54.42
C VAL A 286 -8.90 -15.99 55.30
N GLN A 287 -8.34 -14.88 54.78
CA GLN A 287 -8.47 -13.57 55.42
C GLN A 287 -9.84 -12.95 55.09
N GLN A 288 -10.68 -12.84 56.13
CA GLN A 288 -11.92 -12.07 56.11
C GLN A 288 -11.61 -10.57 56.08
N ARG A 289 -11.97 -9.89 55.00
CA ARG A 289 -12.03 -8.42 54.95
C ARG A 289 -13.27 -7.93 55.70
N GLN A 290 -13.06 -7.02 56.65
CA GLN A 290 -14.11 -6.35 57.43
C GLN A 290 -15.03 -5.48 56.55
N PRO A 291 -16.30 -5.25 56.96
CA PRO A 291 -17.27 -4.47 56.20
C PRO A 291 -17.01 -2.95 56.31
N ARG A 292 -17.00 -2.26 55.17
CA ARG A 292 -16.98 -0.78 55.07
C ARG A 292 -18.41 -0.22 55.09
N ALA A 293 -18.55 0.96 55.67
CA ALA A 293 -19.78 1.70 55.98
C ALA A 293 -20.72 2.00 54.77
N PRO A 294 -21.99 2.37 55.01
CA PRO A 294 -23.03 2.47 53.98
C PRO A 294 -22.79 3.58 52.96
N GLY A 295 -23.09 3.26 51.69
CA GLY A 295 -22.87 4.10 50.53
C GLY A 295 -23.66 5.40 50.48
N MET A 296 -22.99 6.43 49.99
CA MET A 296 -23.56 7.65 49.44
C MET A 296 -24.50 7.30 48.29
N LYS A 297 -25.76 7.72 48.38
CA LYS A 297 -26.76 7.57 47.30
C LYS A 297 -26.36 8.42 46.10
N VAL A 298 -25.92 7.76 45.02
CA VAL A 298 -25.85 8.39 43.70
C VAL A 298 -27.27 8.43 43.14
N LYS A 299 -27.75 9.65 42.85
CA LYS A 299 -29.06 9.90 42.25
C LYS A 299 -29.12 9.30 40.84
N GLU A 300 -30.11 8.45 40.59
CA GLU A 300 -30.48 8.00 39.26
C GLU A 300 -30.82 9.19 38.36
N ALA A 301 -30.11 9.30 37.24
CA ALA A 301 -30.38 10.28 36.20
C ALA A 301 -31.56 9.78 35.35
N LYS A 302 -32.71 10.38 35.66
CA LYS A 302 -33.96 10.52 34.89
C LYS A 302 -33.86 10.20 33.39
N GLU A 303 -34.76 9.31 32.97
CA GLU A 303 -35.09 8.93 31.59
C GLU A 303 -35.14 10.13 30.62
N ARG A 304 -34.55 9.96 29.44
CA ARG A 304 -34.67 10.86 28.29
C ARG A 304 -35.14 10.10 27.04
N GLY A 305 -36.44 10.21 26.77
CA GLY A 305 -37.05 10.58 25.48
C GLY A 305 -36.93 9.66 24.23
N PRO A 306 -37.97 9.67 23.34
CA PRO A 306 -38.21 8.70 22.25
C PRO A 306 -37.26 8.80 21.04
N VAL A 307 -36.27 9.69 21.08
CA VAL A 307 -35.35 9.96 19.96
C VAL A 307 -34.48 8.74 19.62
N ARG A 308 -34.16 7.92 20.63
CA ARG A 308 -33.34 6.71 20.46
C ARG A 308 -34.09 5.56 19.75
N LYS A 309 -35.43 5.57 19.74
CA LYS A 309 -36.23 4.58 18.99
C LYS A 309 -36.35 4.96 17.51
N LEU A 310 -36.50 6.25 17.20
CA LEU A 310 -36.48 6.76 15.82
C LEU A 310 -35.12 6.57 15.16
N ALA A 311 -34.03 6.88 15.86
CA ALA A 311 -32.67 6.70 15.34
C ALA A 311 -32.36 5.21 15.06
N ARG A 312 -32.83 4.30 15.93
CA ARG A 312 -32.70 2.85 15.70
C ARG A 312 -33.51 2.35 14.51
N GLY A 313 -34.71 2.90 14.31
CA GLY A 313 -35.54 2.59 13.15
C GLY A 313 -34.89 3.03 11.84
N LEU A 314 -34.30 4.23 11.81
CA LEU A 314 -33.60 4.75 10.63
C LEU A 314 -32.33 3.95 10.31
N ILE A 315 -31.56 3.58 11.33
CA ILE A 315 -30.38 2.71 11.16
C ILE A 315 -30.81 1.34 10.63
N TRP A 316 -31.88 0.73 11.16
CA TRP A 316 -32.40 -0.53 10.65
C TRP A 316 -32.87 -0.42 9.20
N LEU A 317 -33.56 0.67 8.85
CA LEU A 317 -34.00 0.94 7.49
C LEU A 317 -32.80 1.05 6.53
N LEU A 318 -31.74 1.77 6.92
CA LEU A 318 -30.52 1.90 6.12
C LEU A 318 -29.78 0.56 5.99
N VAL A 319 -29.68 -0.23 7.07
CA VAL A 319 -29.06 -1.57 7.05
C VAL A 319 -29.83 -2.55 6.17
N VAL A 320 -31.16 -2.40 6.06
CA VAL A 320 -31.98 -3.22 5.16
C VAL A 320 -31.93 -2.72 3.72
N LEU A 321 -32.03 -1.40 3.49
CA LEU A 321 -32.01 -0.84 2.13
C LEU A 321 -30.64 -0.93 1.47
N PHE A 322 -29.55 -0.82 2.24
CA PHE A 322 -28.19 -0.84 1.71
C PHE A 322 -27.85 -2.11 0.90
N PRO A 323 -28.11 -3.34 1.36
CA PRO A 323 -27.86 -4.54 0.56
C PRO A 323 -28.74 -4.62 -0.69
N PHE A 324 -29.97 -4.09 -0.67
CA PHE A 324 -30.81 -4.02 -1.89
C PHE A 324 -30.27 -2.98 -2.88
N ALA A 325 -29.83 -1.82 -2.41
CA ALA A 325 -29.22 -0.78 -3.25
C ALA A 325 -27.86 -1.24 -3.81
N ALA A 326 -27.01 -1.85 -2.98
CA ALA A 326 -25.73 -2.41 -3.37
C ALA A 326 -25.92 -3.58 -4.35
N GLY A 327 -26.88 -4.48 -4.09
CA GLY A 327 -27.24 -5.56 -5.00
C GLY A 327 -27.78 -5.05 -6.33
N GLY A 328 -28.63 -4.01 -6.31
CA GLY A 328 -29.13 -3.34 -7.51
C GLY A 328 -28.03 -2.68 -8.34
N TYR A 329 -27.07 -2.01 -7.68
CA TYR A 329 -25.91 -1.41 -8.33
C TYR A 329 -24.96 -2.45 -8.92
N ILE A 330 -24.69 -3.54 -8.19
CA ILE A 330 -23.87 -4.65 -8.71
C ILE A 330 -24.57 -5.30 -9.92
N ALA A 331 -25.89 -5.48 -9.86
CA ALA A 331 -26.66 -6.02 -10.98
C ALA A 331 -26.68 -5.07 -12.19
N SER A 332 -26.75 -3.75 -11.97
CA SER A 332 -26.71 -2.79 -13.08
C SER A 332 -25.34 -2.77 -13.77
N GLN A 333 -24.25 -3.02 -13.04
CA GLN A 333 -22.90 -3.12 -13.61
C GLN A 333 -22.67 -4.38 -14.48
N ALA A 334 -23.63 -5.32 -14.49
CA ALA A 334 -23.55 -6.56 -15.27
C ALA A 334 -24.30 -6.51 -16.61
N VAL A 335 -24.97 -5.40 -16.92
CA VAL A 335 -25.73 -5.21 -18.17
C VAL A 335 -25.15 -4.07 -19.00
N TYR A 336 -25.35 -4.17 -20.31
CA TYR A 336 -24.89 -3.20 -21.29
C TYR A 336 -26.05 -2.78 -22.18
N PHE A 337 -25.96 -1.60 -22.76
CA PHE A 337 -26.86 -1.19 -23.84
C PHE A 337 -26.08 -0.39 -24.86
N VAL A 338 -26.62 -0.29 -26.07
CA VAL A 338 -26.08 0.59 -27.12
C VAL A 338 -26.98 1.82 -27.17
N GLY A 339 -26.38 2.99 -27.32
CA GLY A 339 -27.04 4.30 -27.37
C GLY A 339 -26.30 5.25 -28.31
N VAL A 340 -26.64 6.52 -28.23
CA VAL A 340 -25.96 7.60 -28.97
C VAL A 340 -25.43 8.59 -27.94
N ASP A 341 -24.17 8.97 -28.05
CA ASP A 341 -23.57 9.97 -27.17
C ASP A 341 -23.93 11.41 -27.57
N ASP A 342 -23.47 12.36 -26.76
CA ASP A 342 -23.70 13.79 -26.96
C ASP A 342 -23.08 14.32 -28.27
N GLU A 343 -22.07 13.63 -28.80
CA GLU A 343 -21.41 13.94 -30.07
C GLU A 343 -22.11 13.30 -31.28
N GLY A 344 -23.10 12.43 -31.04
CA GLY A 344 -23.92 11.79 -32.07
C GLY A 344 -23.37 10.46 -32.59
N PHE A 345 -22.40 9.86 -31.91
CA PHE A 345 -21.81 8.57 -32.26
C PHE A 345 -22.51 7.41 -31.56
N VAL A 346 -22.52 6.24 -32.22
CA VAL A 346 -23.06 5.02 -31.62
C VAL A 346 -22.11 4.54 -30.53
N THR A 347 -22.61 4.42 -29.30
CA THR A 347 -21.79 4.17 -28.12
C THR A 347 -22.36 3.02 -27.30
N VAL A 348 -21.50 2.13 -26.83
CA VAL A 348 -21.82 1.07 -25.88
C VAL A 348 -21.68 1.64 -24.48
N TYR A 349 -22.74 1.54 -23.70
CA TYR A 349 -22.80 1.94 -22.31
C TYR A 349 -22.85 0.71 -21.41
N LYS A 350 -22.15 0.79 -20.28
CA LYS A 350 -22.22 -0.18 -19.20
C LYS A 350 -23.14 0.36 -18.12
N GLY A 351 -24.19 -0.38 -17.76
CA GLY A 351 -25.19 0.07 -16.81
C GLY A 351 -26.61 -0.06 -17.32
N VAL A 352 -27.53 0.57 -16.60
CA VAL A 352 -28.93 0.69 -17.00
C VAL A 352 -29.19 2.10 -17.53
N PRO A 353 -29.97 2.28 -18.61
CA PRO A 353 -30.27 3.58 -19.21
C PRO A 353 -31.29 4.34 -18.36
N TYR A 354 -30.88 4.71 -17.15
CA TYR A 354 -31.71 5.41 -16.17
C TYR A 354 -30.88 6.44 -15.41
N GLU A 355 -31.44 7.64 -15.26
CA GLU A 355 -30.84 8.72 -14.50
C GLU A 355 -31.53 8.81 -13.14
N LEU A 356 -30.75 8.77 -12.06
CA LEU A 356 -31.26 8.97 -10.71
C LEU A 356 -31.46 10.48 -10.44
N PRO A 357 -32.41 10.84 -9.55
CA PRO A 357 -32.60 12.23 -9.14
C PRO A 357 -31.29 12.84 -8.63
N GLY A 358 -30.95 14.03 -9.16
CA GLY A 358 -29.70 14.71 -8.85
C GLY A 358 -28.63 14.63 -9.94
N GLY A 359 -28.95 14.10 -11.13
CA GLY A 359 -28.04 14.04 -12.28
C GLY A 359 -26.97 12.96 -12.14
N LEU A 360 -27.34 11.84 -11.50
CA LEU A 360 -26.45 10.68 -11.35
C LEU A 360 -26.87 9.61 -12.35
N ASP A 361 -26.05 9.40 -13.36
CA ASP A 361 -26.30 8.38 -14.37
C ASP A 361 -26.02 6.98 -13.80
N MET A 362 -26.94 6.04 -14.03
CA MET A 362 -26.72 4.63 -13.67
C MET A 362 -25.97 3.85 -14.75
N PHE A 363 -25.29 4.58 -15.64
CA PHE A 363 -24.52 4.05 -16.74
C PHE A 363 -23.25 4.88 -16.96
N SER A 364 -22.23 4.25 -17.54
CA SER A 364 -21.01 4.90 -17.97
C SER A 364 -20.67 4.49 -19.40
N GLU A 365 -19.99 5.36 -20.14
CA GLU A 365 -19.46 5.01 -21.45
C GLU A 365 -18.45 3.87 -21.34
N ASN A 366 -18.59 2.87 -22.21
CA ASN A 366 -17.70 1.72 -22.26
C ASN A 366 -16.91 1.69 -23.58
N PHE A 367 -17.56 2.01 -24.70
CA PHE A 367 -16.91 2.05 -26.01
C PHE A 367 -17.66 2.97 -26.98
N VAL A 368 -16.98 3.96 -27.54
CA VAL A 368 -17.52 4.85 -28.57
C VAL A 368 -17.13 4.30 -29.95
N SER A 369 -18.10 4.01 -30.80
CA SER A 369 -17.80 3.64 -32.19
C SER A 369 -17.55 4.88 -33.04
N GLY A 370 -16.74 4.75 -34.08
CA GLY A 370 -16.53 5.84 -35.05
C GLY A 370 -17.71 6.06 -36.01
N VAL A 371 -18.88 5.43 -35.78
CA VAL A 371 -20.04 5.48 -36.67
C VAL A 371 -21.03 6.54 -36.18
N PRO A 372 -21.25 7.63 -36.93
CA PRO A 372 -22.27 8.61 -36.58
C PRO A 372 -23.67 7.99 -36.69
N ALA A 373 -24.49 8.14 -35.66
CA ALA A 373 -25.86 7.63 -35.64
C ALA A 373 -26.69 8.21 -36.80
N SER A 374 -26.39 9.45 -37.23
CA SER A 374 -27.03 10.11 -38.37
C SER A 374 -26.79 9.40 -39.71
N THR A 375 -25.75 8.59 -39.84
CA THR A 375 -25.47 7.82 -41.07
C THR A 375 -26.17 6.47 -41.13
N LEU A 376 -26.83 6.06 -40.05
CA LEU A 376 -27.52 4.78 -39.97
C LEU A 376 -28.89 4.79 -40.67
N PRO A 377 -29.33 3.66 -41.24
CA PRO A 377 -30.73 3.47 -41.65
C PRO A 377 -31.71 3.61 -40.48
N ALA A 378 -32.93 4.05 -40.74
CA ALA A 378 -33.95 4.30 -39.70
C ALA A 378 -34.16 3.12 -38.72
N ARG A 379 -34.18 1.88 -39.21
CA ARG A 379 -34.30 0.69 -38.35
C ARG A 379 -33.10 0.47 -37.41
N ALA A 380 -31.89 0.81 -37.88
CA ALA A 380 -30.68 0.70 -37.07
C ALA A 380 -30.64 1.82 -36.03
N GLN A 381 -31.08 3.04 -36.38
CA GLN A 381 -31.28 4.13 -35.42
C GLN A 381 -32.25 3.71 -34.33
N ASP A 382 -33.43 3.18 -34.69
CA ASP A 382 -34.42 2.69 -33.72
C ASP A 382 -33.84 1.60 -32.78
N THR A 383 -32.97 0.74 -33.31
CA THR A 383 -32.35 -0.34 -32.53
C THR A 383 -31.33 0.19 -31.52
N VAL A 384 -30.59 1.23 -31.89
CA VAL A 384 -29.59 1.89 -31.04
C VAL A 384 -30.27 2.80 -30.01
N THR A 385 -31.31 3.55 -30.39
CA THR A 385 -32.00 4.45 -29.46
C THR A 385 -33.03 3.75 -28.57
N ALA A 386 -33.31 2.46 -28.80
CA ALA A 386 -34.20 1.68 -27.94
C ALA A 386 -33.58 1.31 -26.58
N HIS A 387 -32.27 1.56 -26.37
CA HIS A 387 -31.54 1.29 -25.13
C HIS A 387 -31.80 -0.10 -24.52
N LYS A 388 -31.95 -1.12 -25.38
CA LYS A 388 -32.27 -2.48 -24.95
C LYS A 388 -31.08 -3.07 -24.20
N LEU A 389 -31.32 -3.57 -22.98
CA LEU A 389 -30.33 -4.27 -22.17
C LEU A 389 -29.86 -5.57 -22.85
N ARG A 390 -28.54 -5.78 -22.85
CA ARG A 390 -27.80 -6.83 -23.55
C ARG A 390 -26.59 -7.27 -22.74
N SER A 391 -26.00 -8.41 -23.09
CA SER A 391 -24.66 -8.79 -22.64
C SER A 391 -23.59 -7.93 -23.34
N LEU A 392 -22.36 -7.91 -22.82
CA LEU A 392 -21.25 -7.20 -23.46
C LEU A 392 -20.96 -7.77 -24.87
N GLU A 393 -20.99 -9.09 -25.01
CA GLU A 393 -20.76 -9.78 -26.29
C GLU A 393 -21.83 -9.38 -27.31
N ASP A 394 -23.11 -9.44 -26.92
CA ASP A 394 -24.23 -9.03 -27.80
C ASP A 394 -24.17 -7.55 -28.18
N ALA A 395 -23.71 -6.68 -27.27
CA ALA A 395 -23.58 -5.25 -27.52
C ALA A 395 -22.44 -4.96 -28.51
N ASN A 396 -21.28 -5.61 -28.32
CA ASN A 396 -20.15 -5.49 -29.22
C ASN A 396 -20.46 -6.07 -30.61
N ASP A 397 -21.16 -7.19 -30.67
CA ASP A 397 -21.60 -7.79 -31.93
C ASP A 397 -22.57 -6.89 -32.68
N LEU A 398 -23.49 -6.23 -31.98
CA LEU A 398 -24.39 -5.25 -32.58
C LEU A 398 -23.61 -4.07 -33.18
N VAL A 399 -22.63 -3.52 -32.46
CA VAL A 399 -21.79 -2.43 -32.97
C VAL A 399 -20.95 -2.88 -34.17
N ARG A 400 -20.39 -4.09 -34.15
CA ARG A 400 -19.67 -4.66 -35.30
C ARG A 400 -20.57 -4.84 -36.52
N GLN A 401 -21.82 -5.26 -36.34
CA GLN A 401 -22.80 -5.34 -37.42
C GLN A 401 -23.15 -3.96 -37.98
N ILE A 402 -23.21 -2.95 -37.12
CA ILE A 402 -23.39 -1.54 -37.51
C ILE A 402 -22.20 -1.06 -38.35
N GLU A 403 -20.97 -1.28 -37.87
CA GLU A 403 -19.73 -0.88 -38.55
C GLU A 403 -19.56 -1.55 -39.91
N ARG A 404 -19.99 -2.80 -40.05
CA ARG A 404 -19.94 -3.55 -41.32
C ARG A 404 -21.13 -3.24 -42.25
N GLY A 405 -22.10 -2.43 -41.81
CA GLY A 405 -23.32 -2.15 -42.56
C GLY A 405 -24.25 -3.36 -42.72
N GLU A 406 -24.07 -4.42 -41.94
CA GLU A 406 -24.80 -5.69 -42.07
C GLU A 406 -26.28 -5.57 -41.65
N LEU A 407 -26.61 -4.60 -40.79
CA LEU A 407 -28.00 -4.27 -40.42
C LEU A 407 -28.81 -3.64 -41.58
N ALA A 408 -28.15 -3.25 -42.67
CA ALA A 408 -28.81 -2.80 -43.90
C ALA A 408 -29.25 -3.99 -44.80
N GLY A 409 -28.78 -5.21 -44.54
CA GLY A 409 -28.85 -6.35 -45.46
C GLY A 409 -30.09 -7.26 -45.37
N GLN A 410 -30.97 -7.12 -44.37
CA GLN A 410 -32.25 -7.86 -44.34
C GLN A 410 -33.37 -7.09 -45.05
N ALA A 411 -33.19 -6.87 -46.36
CA ALA A 411 -34.28 -6.55 -47.27
C ALA A 411 -34.65 -7.83 -48.04
N GLY A 412 -35.65 -8.57 -47.55
CA GLY A 412 -36.13 -9.78 -48.20
C GLY A 412 -37.06 -10.61 -47.32
N GLY A 413 -38.28 -10.13 -47.13
CA GLY A 413 -39.41 -10.81 -46.49
C GLY A 413 -40.67 -9.97 -46.65
#